data_AF-A0A0K0E8Z0-F1
#
_entry.id   AF-A0A0K0E8Z0-F1
#
_cell.length_a   1.000
_cell.length_b   1.000
_cell.length_c   1.000
_cell.angle_alpha   90.00
_cell.angle_beta   90.00
_cell.angle_gamma   90.00
#
_symmetry.space_group_name_H-M   'P 1'
#
loop_
_entity.id
_entity.type
_entity.pdbx_description
1 polymer ?
#
loop_
_entity_poly.entity_id
_entity_poly.type
_entity_poly.pdbx_seq_one_letter_code
_entity_poly.pdbx_strand_id
1 'polypeptide(L)'
;MTDKIINQRNLNNNSYKEKKLRPDDEKSNDGSSGELEVLSFSSIKSLENVESSAYKGVKYIVSSNVRFFCRIIRSLSCLSPTFFFIPMKDQLLICTHNTLTSSFSKIIFKKQFFVRINASCLVKKDSGCCISSEVAKSIFNVPIEVLEDIKHLIINIDPFADFINITFIGPDRVYESIKVNQMIITNPINDYPSYHSGSAFCIVSHFDLWKNLFRNSYISSEIIVYMKRELLIIELRMQNTGVILNFNIEINVKNLIWYNITQEFVISFSHNEFIKAYSIISKFTKTFVLEYVDGEVPLRMSVHQPTIVDFEIFLPCSIELNNNRYMM
;
A
#
# COMPACT_ATOMS: atom_id res chain seq x y z
N MET A 1 35.72 22.79 -11.69
CA MET A 1 36.47 21.80 -12.49
C MET A 1 35.72 20.49 -12.35
N THR A 2 34.74 20.17 -13.21
CA THR A 2 34.90 19.42 -14.49
C THR A 2 35.76 18.18 -14.25
N ASP A 3 35.22 16.96 -14.33
CA ASP A 3 34.80 16.38 -15.60
C ASP A 3 33.58 15.46 -15.57
N LYS A 4 32.80 15.61 -16.65
CA LYS A 4 31.74 14.73 -17.16
C LYS A 4 32.37 13.50 -17.86
N ILE A 5 31.48 12.69 -18.45
CA ILE A 5 31.69 11.67 -19.52
C ILE A 5 31.85 10.28 -18.86
N ILE A 6 30.99 9.28 -19.08
CA ILE A 6 30.69 8.59 -20.36
C ILE A 6 29.33 7.86 -20.30
N ASN A 7 28.48 8.17 -21.29
CA ASN A 7 27.37 7.36 -21.81
C ASN A 7 27.88 6.17 -22.64
N GLN A 8 27.08 5.11 -22.75
CA GLN A 8 26.92 4.11 -23.84
C GLN A 8 26.55 2.76 -23.19
N ARG A 9 25.68 1.87 -23.67
CA ARG A 9 24.87 1.70 -24.89
C ARG A 9 24.05 0.42 -24.65
N ASN A 10 22.86 0.36 -25.25
CA ASN A 10 22.19 -0.84 -25.76
C ASN A 10 21.80 -1.98 -24.80
N LEU A 11 20.50 -2.05 -24.46
CA LEU A 11 19.75 -3.32 -24.38
C LEU A 11 18.33 -3.05 -24.92
N ASN A 12 18.23 -2.99 -26.25
CA ASN A 12 17.00 -3.27 -26.98
C ASN A 12 16.77 -4.79 -26.98
N ASN A 13 15.50 -5.18 -27.11
CA ASN A 13 14.97 -6.54 -27.28
C ASN A 13 14.64 -7.30 -26.00
N ASN A 14 13.43 -7.07 -25.49
CA ASN A 14 12.53 -8.17 -25.15
C ASN A 14 11.08 -7.71 -25.32
N SER A 15 10.54 -7.94 -26.53
CA SER A 15 9.12 -7.90 -26.82
C SER A 15 8.44 -9.12 -26.22
N TYR A 16 7.56 -8.94 -25.23
CA TYR A 16 6.58 -9.97 -24.87
C TYR A 16 5.23 -9.59 -25.50
N LYS A 17 4.89 -10.34 -26.56
CA LYS A 17 3.59 -10.32 -27.23
C LYS A 17 2.50 -10.91 -26.31
N GLU A 18 1.31 -10.35 -26.47
CA GLU A 18 0.04 -10.71 -25.85
C GLU A 18 -0.28 -12.22 -25.87
N LYS A 19 -0.85 -12.73 -24.77
CA LYS A 19 -1.79 -13.85 -24.81
C LYS A 19 -3.17 -13.35 -24.40
N LYS A 20 -4.08 -13.30 -25.37
CA LYS A 20 -5.53 -13.29 -25.18
C LYS A 20 -5.93 -14.56 -24.42
N LEU A 21 -6.64 -14.41 -23.31
CA LEU A 21 -7.44 -15.46 -22.69
C LEU A 21 -8.90 -14.98 -22.74
N ARG A 22 -9.74 -15.79 -23.40
CA ARG A 22 -11.20 -15.62 -23.49
C ARG A 22 -11.86 -16.08 -22.18
N PRO A 23 -12.99 -15.50 -21.78
CA PRO A 23 -13.73 -15.91 -20.58
C PRO A 23 -14.67 -17.08 -20.90
N ASP A 24 -14.71 -18.07 -20.02
CA ASP A 24 -15.75 -19.10 -19.99
C ASP A 24 -16.73 -18.81 -18.84
N ASP A 25 -17.99 -19.10 -19.15
CA ASP A 25 -19.22 -18.83 -18.43
C ASP A 25 -19.31 -19.43 -17.02
N GLU A 26 -20.00 -18.75 -16.10
CA GLU A 26 -20.95 -19.41 -15.20
C GLU A 26 -21.98 -18.43 -14.61
N LYS A 27 -23.24 -18.88 -14.63
CA LYS A 27 -24.49 -18.14 -14.39
C LYS A 27 -24.93 -18.14 -12.92
N SER A 28 -25.77 -17.14 -12.60
CA SER A 28 -26.88 -17.12 -11.61
C SER A 28 -26.51 -17.13 -10.12
N ASN A 29 -27.22 -16.50 -9.18
CA ASN A 29 -28.53 -15.84 -9.18
C ASN A 29 -28.64 -14.89 -7.95
N ASP A 30 -29.63 -13.99 -8.03
CA ASP A 30 -30.42 -13.37 -6.96
C ASP A 30 -29.81 -12.41 -5.92
N GLY A 31 -30.33 -11.18 -5.98
CA GLY A 31 -31.17 -10.69 -4.88
C GLY A 31 -30.57 -9.58 -4.02
N SER A 32 -30.79 -8.32 -4.40
CA SER A 32 -31.10 -7.22 -3.47
C SER A 32 -31.38 -5.93 -4.24
N SER A 33 -32.63 -5.49 -4.18
CA SER A 33 -33.12 -4.21 -4.66
C SER A 33 -32.71 -3.09 -3.69
N GLY A 34 -31.85 -2.19 -4.12
CA GLY A 34 -31.62 -0.87 -3.50
C GLY A 34 -31.93 0.21 -4.53
N GLU A 35 -32.83 1.11 -4.20
CA GLU A 35 -33.33 2.19 -5.07
C GLU A 35 -32.20 2.99 -5.72
N LEU A 36 -32.19 2.99 -7.06
CA LEU A 36 -31.29 3.76 -7.92
C LEU A 36 -31.97 5.11 -8.24
N GLU A 37 -31.61 6.18 -7.52
CA GLU A 37 -31.91 7.54 -7.96
C GLU A 37 -31.00 7.91 -9.15
N VAL A 38 -31.60 7.92 -10.34
CA VAL A 38 -30.98 8.34 -11.59
C VAL A 38 -30.79 9.86 -11.59
N LEU A 39 -29.58 10.33 -11.26
CA LEU A 39 -29.21 11.73 -11.44
C LEU A 39 -28.64 11.97 -12.85
N SER A 40 -29.38 12.75 -13.61
CA SER A 40 -29.11 13.12 -15.00
C SER A 40 -27.92 14.08 -15.16
N PHE A 41 -27.38 14.04 -16.38
CA PHE A 41 -26.18 14.63 -16.99
C PHE A 41 -25.82 16.13 -16.80
N SER A 42 -26.23 16.78 -15.71
CA SER A 42 -25.84 18.17 -15.40
C SER A 42 -24.52 18.29 -14.63
N SER A 43 -23.94 17.16 -14.20
CA SER A 43 -23.01 17.07 -13.07
C SER A 43 -21.57 17.54 -13.35
N ILE A 44 -21.17 17.70 -14.61
CA ILE A 44 -19.78 18.09 -14.97
C ILE A 44 -19.65 19.60 -15.19
N LYS A 45 -20.73 20.29 -15.60
CA LYS A 45 -20.79 21.77 -15.62
C LYS A 45 -21.26 22.37 -14.29
N SER A 46 -21.91 21.59 -13.42
CA SER A 46 -22.17 22.01 -12.03
C SER A 46 -20.93 21.89 -11.12
N LEU A 47 -19.84 21.26 -11.58
CA LEU A 47 -18.59 21.17 -10.82
C LEU A 47 -17.80 22.49 -10.79
N GLU A 48 -18.15 23.46 -11.65
CA GLU A 48 -17.56 24.81 -11.69
C GLU A 48 -18.53 25.90 -11.17
N ASN A 49 -19.81 25.59 -10.95
CA ASN A 49 -20.86 26.56 -10.60
C ASN A 49 -21.47 26.38 -9.19
N VAL A 50 -20.74 25.80 -8.23
CA VAL A 50 -21.11 25.89 -6.80
C VAL A 50 -20.20 26.90 -6.11
N GLU A 51 -20.32 28.16 -6.52
CA GLU A 51 -19.90 29.33 -5.74
C GLU A 51 -21.11 29.86 -4.93
N SER A 52 -21.69 29.07 -4.03
CA SER A 52 -22.72 29.57 -3.09
C SER A 52 -23.06 28.60 -1.96
N SER A 53 -22.09 28.33 -1.10
CA SER A 53 -22.22 27.91 0.32
C SER A 53 -20.88 27.31 0.72
N ALA A 54 -20.34 27.68 1.88
CA ALA A 54 -19.00 27.30 2.31
C ALA A 54 -18.89 25.77 2.44
N TYR A 55 -18.41 25.09 1.39
CA TYR A 55 -17.98 23.69 1.49
C TYR A 55 -16.97 23.60 2.64
N LYS A 56 -17.06 22.60 3.52
CA LYS A 56 -16.19 22.45 4.71
C LYS A 56 -15.48 21.09 4.73
N GLY A 57 -15.03 20.60 3.58
CA GLY A 57 -14.40 19.28 3.47
C GLY A 57 -13.23 19.23 2.49
N VAL A 58 -12.91 18.02 2.05
CA VAL A 58 -11.93 17.74 1.00
C VAL A 58 -12.53 16.81 -0.04
N LYS A 59 -12.44 17.23 -1.31
CA LYS A 59 -12.84 16.45 -2.48
C LYS A 59 -11.61 16.07 -3.28
N TYR A 60 -11.33 14.78 -3.37
CA TYR A 60 -10.29 14.21 -4.22
C TYR A 60 -10.89 13.70 -5.51
N ILE A 61 -10.29 14.04 -6.65
CA ILE A 61 -10.70 13.55 -7.96
C ILE A 61 -9.53 12.77 -8.57
N VAL A 62 -9.74 11.49 -8.84
CA VAL A 62 -8.80 10.59 -9.51
C VAL A 62 -9.28 10.39 -10.95
N SER A 63 -8.37 10.38 -11.92
CA SER A 63 -8.71 10.12 -13.33
C SER A 63 -7.85 9.01 -13.94
N SER A 64 -6.60 9.31 -14.33
CA SER A 64 -5.70 8.31 -14.94
C SER A 64 -5.35 7.13 -14.03
N ASN A 65 -5.49 7.29 -12.72
CA ASN A 65 -5.08 6.29 -11.73
C ASN A 65 -6.26 5.53 -11.08
N VAL A 66 -7.48 5.61 -11.60
CA VAL A 66 -8.67 4.98 -10.98
C VAL A 66 -8.48 3.47 -10.81
N ARG A 67 -8.10 2.76 -11.87
CA ARG A 67 -7.83 1.31 -11.83
C ARG A 67 -6.78 0.96 -10.78
N PHE A 68 -5.71 1.76 -10.71
CA PHE A 68 -4.65 1.56 -9.75
C PHE A 68 -5.15 1.76 -8.31
N PHE A 69 -5.88 2.86 -8.06
CA PHE A 69 -6.48 3.16 -6.77
C PHE A 69 -7.34 1.99 -6.28
N CYS A 70 -8.33 1.56 -7.07
CA CYS A 70 -9.21 0.43 -6.72
C CYS A 70 -8.41 -0.85 -6.43
N ARG A 71 -7.38 -1.15 -7.22
CA ARG A 71 -6.52 -2.32 -7.02
C ARG A 71 -5.74 -2.25 -5.71
N ILE A 72 -5.22 -1.08 -5.35
CA ILE A 72 -4.47 -0.88 -4.11
C ILE A 72 -5.39 -0.97 -2.90
N ILE A 73 -6.55 -0.31 -2.90
CA ILE A 73 -7.50 -0.42 -1.77
C ILE A 73 -7.92 -1.89 -1.55
N ARG A 74 -8.24 -2.62 -2.60
CA ARG A 74 -8.50 -4.08 -2.49
C ARG A 74 -7.33 -4.84 -1.91
N SER A 75 -6.09 -4.48 -2.23
CA SER A 75 -4.92 -5.19 -1.70
C SER A 75 -4.69 -4.90 -0.21
N LEU A 76 -4.89 -3.65 0.20
CA LEU A 76 -4.81 -3.24 1.60
C LEU A 76 -5.89 -3.92 2.47
N SER A 77 -7.03 -4.29 1.87
CA SER A 77 -8.14 -4.95 2.60
C SER A 77 -7.82 -6.37 3.08
N CYS A 78 -6.66 -6.90 2.68
CA CYS A 78 -6.10 -8.15 3.16
C CYS A 78 -5.19 -7.97 4.39
N LEU A 79 -4.85 -6.73 4.77
CA LEU A 79 -3.95 -6.43 5.89
C LEU A 79 -4.69 -6.35 7.23
N SER A 80 -5.85 -5.69 7.25
CA SER A 80 -6.62 -5.41 8.46
C SER A 80 -8.12 -5.57 8.19
N PRO A 81 -8.95 -5.85 9.20
CA PRO A 81 -10.42 -5.72 9.08
C PRO A 81 -10.89 -4.28 8.86
N THR A 82 -10.04 -3.28 9.10
CA THR A 82 -10.43 -1.87 9.13
C THR A 82 -9.44 -0.97 8.41
N PHE A 83 -9.99 0.02 7.70
CA PHE A 83 -9.27 1.09 7.05
C PHE A 83 -9.56 2.43 7.69
N PHE A 84 -8.55 3.28 7.73
CA PHE A 84 -8.68 4.67 8.15
C PHE A 84 -8.36 5.59 6.98
N PHE A 85 -9.32 6.37 6.49
CA PHE A 85 -9.04 7.39 5.47
C PHE A 85 -8.90 8.73 6.18
N ILE A 86 -7.72 9.32 6.08
CA ILE A 86 -7.36 10.56 6.74
C ILE A 86 -7.13 11.61 5.63
N PRO A 87 -8.11 12.49 5.37
CA PRO A 87 -7.92 13.55 4.40
C PRO A 87 -6.87 14.55 4.89
N MET A 88 -5.99 14.98 3.99
CA MET A 88 -5.06 16.09 4.20
C MET A 88 -5.27 17.17 3.13
N LYS A 89 -4.64 18.34 3.29
CA LYS A 89 -4.89 19.48 2.37
C LYS A 89 -4.56 19.14 0.90
N ASP A 90 -3.48 18.39 0.69
CA ASP A 90 -2.88 18.12 -0.61
C ASP A 90 -2.62 16.62 -0.85
N GLN A 91 -3.03 15.76 0.07
CA GLN A 91 -2.73 14.34 0.08
C GLN A 91 -3.88 13.57 0.72
N LEU A 92 -4.01 12.29 0.40
CA LEU A 92 -4.88 11.37 1.12
C LEU A 92 -4.03 10.30 1.79
N LEU A 93 -4.13 10.20 3.11
CA LEU A 93 -3.50 9.15 3.89
C LEU A 93 -4.54 8.04 4.11
N ILE A 94 -4.18 6.80 3.81
CA ILE A 94 -4.99 5.62 4.16
C ILE A 94 -4.16 4.68 4.99
N CYS A 95 -4.74 4.18 6.07
CA CYS A 95 -4.01 3.37 7.03
C CYS A 95 -4.77 2.12 7.42
N THR A 96 -4.02 1.10 7.83
CA THR A 96 -4.57 -0.16 8.32
C THR A 96 -3.82 -0.58 9.55
N HIS A 97 -4.52 -1.07 10.58
CA HIS A 97 -3.91 -1.66 11.76
C HIS A 97 -4.52 -3.03 12.02
N ASN A 98 -3.70 -4.07 12.07
CA ASN A 98 -4.13 -5.42 12.39
C ASN A 98 -3.85 -5.69 13.86
N THR A 99 -4.89 -5.69 14.68
CA THR A 99 -4.77 -5.90 16.13
C THR A 99 -4.33 -7.32 16.49
N LEU A 100 -4.53 -8.31 15.63
CA LEU A 100 -4.13 -9.70 15.89
C LEU A 100 -2.63 -9.92 15.71
N THR A 101 -2.03 -9.23 14.74
CA THR A 101 -0.61 -9.35 14.41
C THR A 101 0.19 -8.14 14.87
N SER A 102 -0.44 -7.08 15.36
CA SER A 102 0.17 -5.77 15.59
C SER A 102 0.83 -5.16 14.34
N SER A 103 0.50 -5.64 13.13
CA SER A 103 1.02 -5.06 11.89
C SER A 103 0.27 -3.78 11.55
N PHE A 104 1.01 -2.82 10.99
CA PHE A 104 0.49 -1.50 10.66
C PHE A 104 0.94 -1.08 9.27
N SER A 105 0.07 -0.46 8.47
CA SER A 105 0.47 0.11 7.18
C SER A 105 -0.12 1.49 6.95
N LYS A 106 0.59 2.29 6.16
CA LYS A 106 0.12 3.57 5.63
C LYS A 106 0.44 3.68 4.15
N ILE A 107 -0.50 4.24 3.41
CA ILE A 107 -0.29 4.73 2.05
C ILE A 107 -0.64 6.22 2.00
N ILE A 108 0.23 6.99 1.35
CA ILE A 108 0.04 8.41 1.12
C ILE A 108 -0.11 8.62 -0.38
N PHE A 109 -1.30 8.99 -0.82
CA PHE A 109 -1.53 9.48 -2.18
C PHE A 109 -1.21 10.97 -2.22
N LYS A 110 -0.15 11.35 -2.92
CA LYS A 110 0.32 12.73 -3.00
C LYS A 110 -0.52 13.53 -3.99
N LYS A 111 -0.37 14.85 -3.96
CA LYS A 111 -1.11 15.79 -4.82
C LYS A 111 -1.21 15.37 -6.29
N GLN A 112 -0.10 14.91 -6.88
CA GLN A 112 -0.05 14.57 -8.31
C GLN A 112 -0.76 13.26 -8.65
N PHE A 113 -1.15 12.46 -7.67
CA PHE A 113 -2.01 11.29 -7.88
C PHE A 113 -3.41 11.71 -8.37
N PHE A 114 -3.86 12.89 -7.95
CA PHE A 114 -5.18 13.43 -8.21
C PHE A 114 -5.15 14.40 -9.38
N VAL A 115 -6.21 14.39 -10.21
CA VAL A 115 -6.38 15.43 -11.23
C VAL A 115 -6.80 16.75 -10.60
N ARG A 116 -7.50 16.70 -9.47
CA ARG A 116 -7.92 17.87 -8.70
C ARG A 116 -8.14 17.51 -7.25
N ILE A 117 -7.74 18.43 -6.37
CA ILE A 117 -8.11 18.43 -4.95
C ILE A 117 -8.83 19.76 -4.69
N ASN A 118 -10.01 19.69 -4.11
CA ASN A 118 -10.72 20.87 -3.60
C ASN A 118 -10.84 20.73 -2.08
N ALA A 119 -10.01 21.46 -1.35
CA ALA A 119 -9.97 21.46 0.11
C ALA A 119 -10.33 22.85 0.62
N SER A 120 -11.36 22.94 1.46
CA SER A 120 -11.87 24.22 1.97
C SER A 120 -11.72 24.38 3.48
N CYS A 121 -11.45 23.28 4.20
CA CYS A 121 -11.07 23.31 5.60
C CYS A 121 -9.74 22.55 5.79
N LEU A 122 -8.94 22.97 6.77
CA LEU A 122 -7.93 22.10 7.33
C LEU A 122 -8.67 21.07 8.15
N VAL A 123 -8.83 19.86 7.61
CA VAL A 123 -9.31 18.73 8.39
C VAL A 123 -8.36 18.59 9.58
N LYS A 124 -8.91 18.48 10.80
CA LYS A 124 -8.08 18.35 12.01
C LYS A 124 -7.17 17.13 11.82
N LYS A 125 -5.95 17.19 12.38
CA LYS A 125 -4.91 16.15 12.30
C LYS A 125 -5.41 14.75 12.69
N ASP A 126 -6.52 14.68 13.42
CA ASP A 126 -7.16 13.49 13.99
C ASP A 126 -8.61 13.32 13.52
N SER A 127 -8.96 13.84 12.35
CA SER A 127 -10.26 13.55 11.72
C SER A 127 -10.03 12.77 10.45
N GLY A 128 -10.56 11.55 10.45
CA GLY A 128 -10.67 10.70 9.29
C GLY A 128 -11.99 9.94 9.35
N CYS A 129 -12.17 9.03 8.41
CA CYS A 129 -13.20 8.00 8.52
C CYS A 129 -12.57 6.66 8.80
N CYS A 130 -13.43 5.75 9.21
CA CYS A 130 -13.16 4.34 9.33
C CYS A 130 -14.12 3.57 8.42
N ILE A 131 -13.62 2.66 7.58
CA ILE A 131 -14.46 1.75 6.79
C ILE A 131 -14.00 0.31 7.01
N SER A 132 -14.92 -0.64 7.02
CA SER A 132 -14.53 -2.06 7.13
C SER A 132 -13.89 -2.53 5.83
N SER A 133 -13.08 -3.57 5.93
CA SER A 133 -12.44 -4.17 4.77
C SER A 133 -13.42 -4.87 3.85
N GLU A 134 -14.53 -5.40 4.36
CA GLU A 134 -15.60 -5.93 3.51
C GLU A 134 -16.25 -4.82 2.68
N VAL A 135 -16.55 -3.68 3.31
CA VAL A 135 -17.12 -2.51 2.62
C VAL A 135 -16.14 -1.98 1.58
N ALA A 136 -14.86 -1.82 1.93
CA ALA A 136 -13.83 -1.41 0.98
C ALA A 136 -13.70 -2.39 -0.19
N LYS A 137 -13.71 -3.70 0.07
CA LYS A 137 -13.70 -4.71 -1.00
C LYS A 137 -14.89 -4.56 -1.91
N SER A 138 -16.11 -4.44 -1.36
CA SER A 138 -17.33 -4.29 -2.15
C SER A 138 -17.25 -3.07 -3.08
N ILE A 139 -16.94 -1.90 -2.52
CA ILE A 139 -16.86 -0.61 -3.24
C ILE A 139 -15.80 -0.62 -4.34
N PHE A 140 -14.62 -1.17 -4.05
CA PHE A 140 -13.48 -1.09 -4.96
C PHE A 140 -13.28 -2.36 -5.81
N ASN A 141 -14.20 -3.32 -5.73
CA ASN A 141 -14.24 -4.49 -6.60
C ASN A 141 -15.05 -4.24 -7.87
N VAL A 142 -14.66 -3.19 -8.59
CA VAL A 142 -15.23 -2.84 -9.88
C VAL A 142 -14.63 -3.74 -10.97
N PRO A 143 -15.45 -4.39 -11.82
CA PRO A 143 -14.98 -5.18 -12.97
C PRO A 143 -14.09 -4.35 -13.90
N ILE A 144 -13.15 -5.01 -14.58
CA ILE A 144 -12.13 -4.32 -15.38
C ILE A 144 -12.76 -3.59 -16.58
N GLU A 145 -13.79 -4.19 -17.16
CA GLU A 145 -14.56 -3.67 -18.29
C GLU A 145 -15.27 -2.37 -17.88
N VAL A 146 -15.79 -2.31 -16.66
CA VAL A 146 -16.42 -1.11 -16.10
C VAL A 146 -15.36 -0.05 -15.78
N LEU A 147 -14.22 -0.45 -15.20
CA LEU A 147 -13.12 0.46 -14.87
C LEU A 147 -12.53 1.16 -16.11
N GLU A 148 -12.57 0.53 -17.29
CA GLU A 148 -12.12 1.12 -18.55
C GLU A 148 -13.01 2.28 -19.01
N ASP A 149 -14.29 2.26 -18.66
CA ASP A 149 -15.23 3.34 -18.94
C ASP A 149 -15.22 4.47 -17.89
N ILE A 150 -14.72 4.22 -16.68
CA ILE A 150 -14.71 5.25 -15.62
C ILE A 150 -13.68 6.35 -15.95
N LYS A 151 -14.18 7.58 -16.15
CA LYS A 151 -13.34 8.78 -16.33
C LYS A 151 -12.80 9.32 -15.01
N HIS A 152 -13.64 9.31 -13.97
CA HIS A 152 -13.32 9.89 -12.67
C HIS A 152 -13.83 9.05 -11.51
N LEU A 153 -13.01 8.94 -10.47
CA LEU A 153 -13.42 8.55 -9.13
C LEU A 153 -13.35 9.79 -8.23
N ILE A 154 -14.44 10.11 -7.56
CA ILE A 154 -14.54 11.22 -6.62
C ILE A 154 -14.66 10.66 -5.21
N ILE A 155 -13.81 11.15 -4.31
CA ILE A 155 -13.90 10.86 -2.88
C ILE A 155 -14.17 12.20 -2.18
N ASN A 156 -15.36 12.35 -1.63
CA ASN A 156 -15.80 13.56 -0.93
C ASN A 156 -15.91 13.27 0.57
N ILE A 157 -15.02 13.87 1.35
CA ILE A 157 -14.94 13.72 2.80
C ILE A 157 -15.28 15.06 3.43
N ASP A 158 -16.36 15.09 4.20
CA ASP A 158 -16.78 16.24 5.00
C ASP A 158 -16.74 15.85 6.49
N PRO A 159 -15.85 16.44 7.31
CA PRO A 159 -15.77 16.17 8.74
C PRO A 159 -17.09 16.41 9.51
N PHE A 160 -18.02 17.18 8.93
CA PHE A 160 -19.33 17.49 9.52
C PHE A 160 -20.47 16.63 8.98
N ALA A 161 -20.21 15.75 8.00
CA ALA A 161 -21.20 14.83 7.47
C ALA A 161 -21.10 13.45 8.13
N ASP A 162 -22.21 12.73 8.14
CA ASP A 162 -22.28 11.35 8.64
C ASP A 162 -21.68 10.33 7.65
N PHE A 163 -21.43 10.74 6.40
CA PHE A 163 -21.00 9.85 5.34
C PHE A 163 -19.90 10.45 4.46
N ILE A 164 -18.98 9.59 4.02
CA ILE A 164 -18.16 9.84 2.84
C ILE A 164 -18.95 9.46 1.61
N ASN A 165 -18.86 10.29 0.58
CA ASN A 165 -19.42 9.97 -0.72
C ASN A 165 -18.28 9.54 -1.66
N ILE A 166 -18.40 8.32 -2.20
CA ILE A 166 -17.52 7.77 -3.22
C ILE A 166 -18.33 7.66 -4.51
N THR A 167 -17.93 8.36 -5.56
CA THR A 167 -18.70 8.42 -6.82
C THR A 167 -17.83 8.03 -8.00
N PHE A 168 -18.28 7.06 -8.78
CA PHE A 168 -17.68 6.65 -10.04
C PHE A 168 -18.43 7.31 -11.20
N ILE A 169 -17.70 8.04 -12.05
CA ILE A 169 -18.25 8.80 -13.17
C ILE A 169 -17.57 8.33 -14.45
N GLY A 170 -18.36 7.85 -15.41
CA GLY A 170 -17.86 7.50 -16.74
C GLY A 170 -18.09 8.63 -17.75
N PRO A 171 -18.10 8.34 -19.06
CA PRO A 171 -18.21 9.38 -20.07
C PRO A 171 -19.48 10.20 -19.96
N ASP A 172 -20.56 9.49 -19.66
CA ASP A 172 -21.92 9.96 -19.90
C ASP A 172 -22.87 9.67 -18.74
N ARG A 173 -22.36 9.26 -17.57
CA ARG A 173 -23.21 9.01 -16.41
C ARG A 173 -22.39 8.86 -15.15
N VAL A 174 -23.07 9.04 -14.02
CA VAL A 174 -22.64 8.44 -12.76
C VAL A 174 -22.90 6.94 -12.88
N TYR A 175 -21.85 6.14 -12.73
CA TYR A 175 -21.97 4.68 -12.70
C TYR A 175 -22.46 4.24 -11.33
N GLU A 176 -21.92 4.82 -10.28
CA GLU A 176 -22.25 4.45 -8.90
C GLU A 176 -21.94 5.61 -7.95
N SER A 177 -22.77 5.78 -6.92
CA SER A 177 -22.52 6.72 -5.83
C SER A 177 -22.82 6.05 -4.51
N ILE A 178 -21.80 5.92 -3.68
CA ILE A 178 -21.82 5.11 -2.48
C ILE A 178 -21.59 6.01 -1.27
N LYS A 179 -22.47 5.89 -0.27
CA LYS A 179 -22.33 6.54 1.03
C LYS A 179 -21.72 5.56 2.01
N VAL A 180 -20.63 5.95 2.65
CA VAL A 180 -19.96 5.14 3.67
C VAL A 180 -19.99 5.87 5.00
N ASN A 181 -20.52 5.22 6.04
CA ASN A 181 -20.60 5.79 7.38
C ASN A 181 -19.23 6.29 7.82
N GLN A 182 -19.18 7.55 8.25
CA GLN A 182 -17.99 8.19 8.76
C GLN A 182 -17.97 8.06 10.29
N MET A 183 -16.94 7.40 10.82
CA MET A 183 -16.63 7.46 12.25
C MET A 183 -15.41 8.35 12.43
N ILE A 184 -15.55 9.37 13.27
CA ILE A 184 -14.41 10.21 13.67
C ILE A 184 -13.50 9.38 14.56
N ILE A 185 -12.25 9.24 14.14
CA ILE A 185 -11.24 8.45 14.84
C ILE A 185 -9.99 9.28 15.06
N THR A 186 -9.43 9.18 16.27
CA THR A 186 -8.06 9.66 16.53
C THR A 186 -7.11 8.87 15.66
N ASN A 187 -6.23 9.57 14.94
CA ASN A 187 -5.27 8.91 14.07
C ASN A 187 -4.32 8.05 14.93
N PRO A 188 -4.36 6.70 14.82
CA PRO A 188 -3.53 5.84 15.67
C PRO A 188 -2.02 5.97 15.37
N ILE A 189 -1.64 6.78 14.40
CA ILE A 189 -0.30 6.87 13.81
C ILE A 189 0.39 8.15 14.19
N ASN A 190 -0.32 9.11 14.79
CA ASN A 190 0.36 10.29 15.31
C ASN A 190 1.43 9.93 16.35
N ASP A 191 1.34 8.73 16.94
CA ASP A 191 2.32 8.15 17.85
C ASP A 191 3.42 7.31 17.16
N TYR A 192 3.39 7.16 15.83
CA TYR A 192 4.48 6.57 15.05
C TYR A 192 5.39 7.68 14.50
N PRO A 193 6.43 8.07 15.27
CA PRO A 193 7.46 8.96 14.77
C PRO A 193 8.04 8.40 13.49
N SER A 194 8.13 9.26 12.48
CA SER A 194 8.92 9.03 11.27
C SER A 194 10.39 9.12 11.66
N TYR A 195 10.87 8.13 12.42
CA TYR A 195 12.28 8.04 12.77
C TYR A 195 13.05 7.59 11.52
N HIS A 196 13.74 8.55 10.92
CA HIS A 196 14.78 8.32 9.90
C HIS A 196 16.19 8.39 10.52
N SER A 197 16.30 8.48 11.85
CA SER A 197 17.57 8.58 12.57
C SER A 197 17.88 7.28 13.29
N GLY A 198 18.75 6.45 12.69
CA GLY A 198 19.40 5.35 13.42
C GLY A 198 19.05 3.92 12.99
N SER A 199 18.71 3.64 11.73
CA SER A 199 18.39 2.27 11.32
C SER A 199 19.57 1.31 11.59
N ALA A 200 19.34 0.25 12.37
CA ALA A 200 20.36 -0.78 12.62
C ALA A 200 20.80 -1.47 11.31
N PHE A 201 19.87 -1.61 10.36
CA PHE A 201 20.18 -1.89 8.97
C PHE A 201 19.10 -1.36 8.03
N CYS A 202 19.49 -1.13 6.78
CA CYS A 202 18.59 -0.82 5.68
C CYS A 202 19.08 -1.51 4.40
N ILE A 203 18.18 -2.18 3.69
CA ILE A 203 18.46 -2.94 2.47
C ILE A 203 17.48 -2.47 1.38
N VAL A 204 17.99 -2.20 0.19
CA VAL A 204 17.20 -1.99 -1.03
C VAL A 204 17.43 -3.16 -1.96
N SER A 205 16.36 -3.92 -2.25
CA SER A 205 16.46 -5.18 -2.98
C SER A 205 15.47 -5.28 -4.14
N HIS A 206 15.87 -6.00 -5.19
CA HIS A 206 14.95 -6.44 -6.23
C HIS A 206 14.12 -7.63 -5.73
N PHE A 207 12.83 -7.62 -6.05
CA PHE A 207 11.92 -8.72 -5.72
C PHE A 207 12.35 -10.08 -6.28
N ASP A 208 13.03 -10.10 -7.42
CA ASP A 208 13.51 -11.33 -8.06
C ASP A 208 14.51 -12.12 -7.19
N LEU A 209 15.24 -11.45 -6.29
CA LEU A 209 16.17 -12.09 -5.35
C LEU A 209 15.42 -12.88 -4.26
N TRP A 210 14.17 -12.51 -3.98
CA TRP A 210 13.35 -13.08 -2.91
C TRP A 210 12.28 -14.04 -3.46
N LYS A 211 12.18 -14.21 -4.79
CA LYS A 211 11.05 -14.87 -5.46
C LYS A 211 10.74 -16.28 -4.95
N ASN A 212 11.76 -17.00 -4.47
CA ASN A 212 11.61 -18.38 -3.99
C ASN A 212 10.79 -18.46 -2.69
N LEU A 213 10.70 -17.39 -1.90
CA LEU A 213 9.86 -17.34 -0.70
C LEU A 213 8.36 -17.46 -1.01
N PHE A 214 7.96 -17.14 -2.24
CA PHE A 214 6.55 -17.08 -2.65
C PHE A 214 6.07 -18.31 -3.42
N ARG A 215 6.97 -19.27 -3.72
CA ARG A 215 6.62 -20.44 -4.55
C ARG A 215 5.75 -21.44 -3.80
N ASN A 216 5.95 -21.55 -2.49
CA ASN A 216 5.25 -22.51 -1.65
C ASN A 216 4.48 -21.76 -0.56
N SER A 217 3.31 -22.29 -0.21
CA SER A 217 2.48 -21.77 0.87
C SER A 217 3.02 -22.28 2.21
N TYR A 218 3.96 -21.55 2.80
CA TYR A 218 4.52 -21.84 4.12
C TYR A 218 3.64 -21.25 5.23
N ILE A 219 2.39 -21.73 5.30
CA ILE A 219 1.43 -21.29 6.33
C ILE A 219 2.05 -21.53 7.71
N SER A 220 1.95 -20.53 8.60
CA SER A 220 2.50 -20.57 9.96
C SER A 220 4.03 -20.75 10.03
N SER A 221 4.76 -20.11 9.12
CA SER A 221 6.22 -20.03 9.14
C SER A 221 6.73 -18.62 9.45
N GLU A 222 7.94 -18.55 9.98
CA GLU A 222 8.74 -17.35 10.14
C GLU A 222 9.85 -17.33 9.10
N ILE A 223 10.12 -16.15 8.56
CA ILE A 223 11.33 -15.87 7.82
C ILE A 223 12.41 -15.51 8.84
N ILE A 224 13.56 -16.18 8.76
CA ILE A 224 14.75 -15.81 9.52
C ILE A 224 15.78 -15.29 8.54
N VAL A 225 16.23 -14.06 8.75
CA VAL A 225 17.29 -13.45 7.97
C VAL A 225 18.53 -13.30 8.84
N TYR A 226 19.59 -13.96 8.44
CA TYR A 226 20.92 -13.82 9.02
C TYR A 226 21.74 -12.88 8.14
N MET A 227 22.41 -11.94 8.77
CA MET A 227 23.46 -11.16 8.13
C MET A 227 24.82 -11.59 8.69
N LYS A 228 25.67 -12.16 7.83
CA LYS A 228 27.03 -12.59 8.17
C LYS A 228 28.01 -12.06 7.13
N ARG A 229 28.93 -11.19 7.54
CA ARG A 229 29.92 -10.54 6.66
C ARG A 229 29.31 -9.85 5.43
N GLU A 230 29.39 -10.48 4.25
CA GLU A 230 28.83 -9.98 2.98
C GLU A 230 27.65 -10.85 2.48
N LEU A 231 27.09 -11.71 3.34
CA LEU A 231 26.05 -12.66 2.99
C LEU A 231 24.79 -12.43 3.82
N LEU A 232 23.67 -12.26 3.13
CA LEU A 232 22.33 -12.40 3.69
C LEU A 232 21.86 -13.84 3.44
N ILE A 233 21.55 -14.55 4.51
CA ILE A 233 21.05 -15.92 4.47
C ILE A 233 19.60 -15.89 4.95
N ILE A 234 18.69 -16.45 4.17
CA ILE A 234 17.26 -16.46 4.47
C ILE A 234 16.80 -17.90 4.62
N GLU A 235 16.32 -18.24 5.81
CA GLU A 235 15.75 -19.54 6.14
C GLU A 235 14.28 -19.40 6.52
N LEU A 236 13.58 -20.54 6.57
CA LEU A 236 12.20 -20.60 7.06
C LEU A 236 12.11 -21.52 8.26
N ARG A 237 11.40 -21.07 9.30
CA ARG A 237 11.15 -21.83 10.53
C ARG A 237 9.66 -22.01 10.73
N MET A 238 9.20 -23.23 10.99
CA MET A 238 7.81 -23.47 11.38
C MET A 238 7.53 -22.88 12.76
N GLN A 239 6.50 -22.04 12.90
CA GLN A 239 6.17 -21.39 14.18
C GLN A 239 5.78 -22.40 15.27
N ASN A 240 5.07 -23.46 14.89
CA ASN A 240 4.52 -24.41 15.85
C ASN A 240 5.55 -25.41 16.39
N THR A 241 6.57 -25.75 15.59
CA THR A 241 7.54 -26.80 15.92
C THR A 241 8.96 -26.28 16.11
N GLY A 242 9.24 -25.05 15.68
CA GLY A 242 10.60 -24.49 15.65
C GLY A 242 11.53 -25.13 14.62
N VAL A 243 11.04 -26.09 13.82
CA VAL A 243 11.85 -26.81 12.84
C VAL A 243 12.19 -25.88 11.67
N ILE A 244 13.48 -25.80 11.34
CA ILE A 244 13.96 -25.14 10.13
C ILE A 244 13.60 -26.02 8.93
N LEU A 245 12.88 -25.43 7.97
CA LEU A 245 12.51 -26.08 6.73
C LEU A 245 13.75 -26.26 5.86
N ASN A 246 13.72 -27.26 4.98
CA ASN A 246 14.76 -27.42 3.94
C ASN A 246 14.59 -26.34 2.85
N PHE A 247 14.86 -25.10 3.23
CA PHE A 247 14.74 -23.90 2.42
C PHE A 247 15.84 -22.92 2.85
N ASN A 248 16.65 -22.50 1.88
CA ASN A 248 17.69 -21.51 2.09
C ASN A 248 17.80 -20.63 0.84
N ILE A 249 17.90 -19.31 1.03
CA ILE A 249 18.34 -18.36 0.01
C ILE A 249 19.58 -17.65 0.53
N GLU A 250 20.65 -17.71 -0.24
CA GLU A 250 21.87 -16.95 0.03
C GLU A 250 22.01 -15.81 -0.98
N ILE A 251 22.13 -14.59 -0.48
CA ILE A 251 22.26 -13.37 -1.28
C ILE A 251 23.56 -12.68 -0.87
N ASN A 252 24.50 -12.56 -1.82
CA ASN A 252 25.63 -11.66 -1.62
C ASN A 252 25.13 -10.21 -1.60
N VAL A 253 25.52 -9.43 -0.60
CA VAL A 253 25.07 -8.03 -0.45
C VAL A 253 25.42 -7.14 -1.64
N LYS A 254 26.44 -7.50 -2.44
CA LYS A 254 26.80 -6.82 -3.69
C LYS A 254 25.74 -6.96 -4.79
N ASN A 255 24.82 -7.92 -4.67
CA ASN A 255 23.68 -8.07 -5.58
C ASN A 255 22.48 -7.18 -5.19
N LEU A 256 22.53 -6.53 -4.03
CA LEU A 256 21.50 -5.56 -3.62
C LEU A 256 21.67 -4.26 -4.39
N ILE A 257 20.59 -3.50 -4.52
CA ILE A 257 20.62 -2.17 -5.16
C ILE A 257 21.41 -1.21 -4.28
N TRP A 258 21.17 -1.28 -2.97
CA TRP A 258 21.86 -0.53 -1.94
C TRP A 258 21.71 -1.23 -0.59
N TYR A 259 22.65 -1.04 0.31
CA TYR A 259 22.54 -1.49 1.69
C TYR A 259 23.35 -0.58 2.62
N ASN A 260 22.86 -0.44 3.85
CA ASN A 260 23.58 0.12 4.99
C ASN A 260 23.41 -0.84 6.15
N ILE A 261 24.47 -1.57 6.46
CA ILE A 261 24.49 -2.61 7.47
C ILE A 261 25.74 -2.37 8.31
N THR A 262 25.56 -2.05 9.59
CA THR A 262 26.67 -1.68 10.48
C THR A 262 27.20 -2.86 11.28
N GLN A 263 26.38 -3.89 11.50
CA GLN A 263 26.72 -5.07 12.30
C GLN A 263 25.99 -6.31 11.80
N GLU A 264 26.51 -7.48 12.17
CA GLU A 264 25.83 -8.75 11.95
C GLU A 264 24.57 -8.84 12.84
N PHE A 265 23.51 -9.42 12.29
CA PHE A 265 22.23 -9.54 12.98
C PHE A 265 21.51 -10.82 12.58
N VAL A 266 20.58 -11.24 13.42
CA VAL A 266 19.54 -12.21 13.10
C VAL A 266 18.20 -11.54 13.32
N ILE A 267 17.34 -11.53 12.31
CA ILE A 267 15.98 -11.01 12.42
C ILE A 267 14.97 -12.07 12.00
N SER A 268 13.92 -12.25 12.79
CA SER A 268 12.82 -13.16 12.47
C SER A 268 11.48 -12.44 12.43
N PHE A 269 10.65 -12.74 11.43
CA PHE A 269 9.34 -12.13 11.24
C PHE A 269 8.38 -13.06 10.49
N SER A 270 7.08 -12.77 10.56
CA SER A 270 6.03 -13.60 9.96
C SER A 270 6.14 -13.68 8.44
N HIS A 271 6.19 -14.90 7.90
CA HIS A 271 6.16 -15.14 6.45
C HIS A 271 4.84 -14.63 5.83
N ASN A 272 3.72 -14.87 6.49
CA ASN A 272 2.39 -14.48 5.99
C ASN A 272 2.24 -12.95 5.86
N GLU A 273 2.67 -12.20 6.87
CA GLU A 273 2.59 -10.73 6.83
C GLU A 273 3.56 -10.15 5.78
N PHE A 274 4.75 -10.75 5.65
CA PHE A 274 5.70 -10.37 4.61
C PHE A 274 5.17 -10.63 3.19
N ILE A 275 4.50 -11.77 2.95
CA ILE A 275 3.88 -12.05 1.64
C ILE A 275 2.80 -11.01 1.30
N LYS A 276 1.96 -10.64 2.27
CA LYS A 276 0.93 -9.61 2.06
C LYS A 276 1.57 -8.25 1.73
N ALA A 277 2.59 -7.85 2.49
CA ALA A 277 3.38 -6.63 2.24
C ALA A 277 3.97 -6.62 0.83
N TYR A 278 4.65 -7.71 0.47
CA TYR A 278 5.26 -7.91 -0.84
C TYR A 278 4.22 -7.83 -1.97
N SER A 279 3.07 -8.50 -1.82
CA SER A 279 1.98 -8.49 -2.82
C SER A 279 1.45 -7.08 -3.06
N ILE A 280 1.49 -6.21 -2.06
CA ILE A 280 1.10 -4.80 -2.20
C ILE A 280 2.21 -4.01 -2.89
N ILE A 281 3.45 -4.06 -2.39
CA ILE A 281 4.58 -3.26 -2.91
C ILE A 281 4.91 -3.61 -4.37
N SER A 282 4.80 -4.89 -4.74
CA SER A 282 4.98 -5.35 -6.13
C SER A 282 4.01 -4.74 -7.15
N LYS A 283 2.92 -4.11 -6.70
CA LYS A 283 2.00 -3.36 -7.57
C LYS A 283 2.50 -1.95 -7.91
N PHE A 284 3.46 -1.43 -7.15
CA PHE A 284 4.07 -0.11 -7.35
C PHE A 284 5.38 -0.21 -8.12
N THR A 285 6.23 -1.19 -7.78
CA THR A 285 7.62 -1.26 -8.24
C THR A 285 8.13 -2.71 -8.24
N LYS A 286 9.33 -2.93 -8.80
CA LYS A 286 10.06 -4.21 -8.72
C LYS A 286 11.06 -4.27 -7.55
N THR A 287 11.13 -3.21 -6.76
CA THR A 287 12.13 -3.00 -5.70
C THR A 287 11.45 -2.71 -4.38
N PHE A 288 12.10 -2.99 -3.27
CA PHE A 288 11.60 -2.59 -1.96
C PHE A 288 12.74 -2.17 -1.07
N VAL A 289 12.41 -1.35 -0.08
CA VAL A 289 13.28 -1.05 1.06
C VAL A 289 12.85 -1.93 2.21
N LEU A 290 13.80 -2.56 2.91
CA LEU A 290 13.60 -3.27 4.16
C LEU A 290 14.56 -2.70 5.19
N GLU A 291 14.02 -2.21 6.30
CA GLU A 291 14.78 -1.45 7.28
C GLU A 291 14.34 -1.82 8.68
N TYR A 292 15.30 -1.95 9.58
CA TYR A 292 15.03 -2.00 11.00
C TYR A 292 15.03 -0.58 11.56
N VAL A 293 13.88 -0.15 12.08
CA VAL A 293 13.62 1.13 12.72
C VAL A 293 13.49 0.88 14.22
N ASP A 294 14.29 1.57 15.03
CA ASP A 294 14.17 1.46 16.49
C ASP A 294 12.75 1.88 16.95
N GLY A 295 12.06 0.99 17.68
CA GLY A 295 10.68 1.21 18.13
C GLY A 295 9.90 -0.09 18.39
N GLU A 296 8.59 0.02 18.57
CA GLU A 296 7.71 -1.09 18.96
C GLU A 296 7.45 -2.11 17.83
N VAL A 297 7.37 -1.65 16.58
CA VAL A 297 7.20 -2.51 15.39
C VAL A 297 8.38 -2.25 14.46
N PRO A 298 9.48 -3.01 14.60
CA PRO A 298 10.77 -2.51 14.15
C PRO A 298 11.01 -2.68 12.64
N LEU A 299 10.38 -3.67 12.01
CA LEU A 299 10.70 -3.98 10.62
C LEU A 299 9.80 -3.22 9.66
N ARG A 300 10.35 -2.21 8.99
CA ARG A 300 9.67 -1.44 7.97
C ARG A 300 9.99 -1.97 6.58
N MET A 301 8.95 -2.28 5.82
CA MET A 301 9.03 -2.49 4.37
C MET A 301 8.37 -1.30 3.65
N SER A 302 9.05 -0.68 2.69
CA SER A 302 8.54 0.54 2.06
C SER A 302 8.87 0.69 0.59
N VAL A 303 8.10 1.56 -0.06
CA VAL A 303 8.37 2.11 -1.39
C VAL A 303 8.04 3.59 -1.38
N HIS A 304 8.94 4.38 -1.97
CA HIS A 304 8.74 5.79 -2.23
C HIS A 304 8.66 6.01 -3.74
N GLN A 305 7.49 6.34 -4.27
CA GLN A 305 7.38 6.87 -5.63
C GLN A 305 7.37 8.39 -5.54
N PRO A 306 8.42 9.06 -6.05
CA PRO A 306 8.46 10.51 -6.04
C PRO A 306 7.14 11.07 -6.60
N THR A 307 6.57 12.04 -5.90
CA THR A 307 5.36 12.80 -6.29
C THR A 307 4.01 12.09 -6.37
N ILE A 308 3.97 10.75 -6.46
CA ILE A 308 2.72 10.00 -6.70
C ILE A 308 2.21 9.33 -5.42
N VAL A 309 2.96 8.36 -4.88
CA VAL A 309 2.54 7.56 -3.73
C VAL A 309 3.74 7.17 -2.87
N ASP A 310 3.55 7.21 -1.55
CA ASP A 310 4.42 6.51 -0.60
C ASP A 310 3.64 5.39 0.09
N PHE A 311 4.27 4.24 0.27
CA PHE A 311 3.71 3.13 1.03
C PHE A 311 4.73 2.59 2.01
N GLU A 312 4.29 2.39 3.25
CA GLU A 312 5.06 1.79 4.33
C GLU A 312 4.19 0.76 5.04
N ILE A 313 4.79 -0.38 5.37
CA ILE A 313 4.21 -1.37 6.28
C ILE A 313 5.24 -1.75 7.33
N PHE A 314 4.77 -1.83 8.57
CA PHE A 314 5.54 -2.16 9.75
C PHE A 314 5.10 -3.54 10.21
N LEU A 315 6.09 -4.42 10.32
CA LEU A 315 5.95 -5.83 10.65
C LEU A 315 6.57 -6.07 12.02
N PRO A 316 5.89 -6.77 12.94
CA PRO A 316 6.53 -7.23 14.16
C PRO A 316 7.67 -8.18 13.81
N CYS A 317 8.78 -8.04 14.50
CA CYS A 317 9.94 -8.89 14.35
C CYS A 317 10.69 -9.05 15.68
N SER A 318 11.49 -10.09 15.78
CA SER A 318 12.51 -10.23 16.80
C SER A 318 13.87 -9.99 16.16
N ILE A 319 14.75 -9.23 16.81
CA ILE A 319 16.12 -9.01 16.37
C ILE A 319 17.10 -9.41 17.46
N GLU A 320 18.17 -10.08 17.05
CA GLU A 320 19.35 -10.34 17.86
C GLU A 320 20.54 -9.66 17.19
N LEU A 321 21.11 -8.68 17.87
CA LEU A 321 22.32 -8.00 17.42
C LEU A 321 23.51 -8.77 17.97
N ASN A 322 24.39 -9.25 17.10
CA ASN A 322 25.63 -9.89 17.54
C ASN A 322 26.60 -8.81 18.02
N ASN A 323 26.40 -8.33 19.25
CA ASN A 323 27.44 -7.62 19.97
C ASN A 323 28.56 -8.62 20.22
N ASN A 324 29.71 -8.41 19.59
CA ASN A 324 30.96 -9.04 20.02
C ASN A 324 31.16 -8.71 21.51
N ARG A 325 30.70 -9.60 22.40
CA ARG A 325 31.20 -9.76 23.75
C ARG A 325 32.63 -10.30 23.64
N TYR A 326 33.53 -9.40 23.28
CA TYR A 326 34.96 -9.46 23.57
C TYR A 326 35.34 -8.13 24.22
N MET A 327 34.81 -7.91 25.42
CA MET A 327 35.60 -7.32 26.49
C MET A 327 35.90 -8.48 27.45
N MET A 328 37.19 -8.62 27.74
CA MET A 328 37.89 -9.66 28.51
C MET A 328 37.08 -10.47 29.51
#